data_AF-A0A8K0RZM3-F1
#
_entry.id   AF-A0A8K0RZM3-F1
#
_cell.length_a   1.000
_cell.length_b   1.000
_cell.length_c   1.000
_cell.angle_alpha   90.00
_cell.angle_beta   90.00
_cell.angle_gamma   90.00
#
_symmetry.space_group_name_H-M   'P 1'
#
loop_
_entity.id
_entity.type
_entity.pdbx_description
1 polymer ?
#
loop_
_entity_poly.entity_id
_entity_poly.type
_entity_poly.pdbx_seq_one_letter_code
_entity_poly.pdbx_strand_id
1 'polypeptide(L)'
;MRFSSSTVLAALPALAAAQDSPIDQYKAQFQNVIGQFASYIPNPGHHDPIAAAEAKAGAMKLNVLTLDNWKQTLYEPVSAGATTPEEWWLLVSGGNKTCYGRCDNVEQAFNETAAKFALLDNTPHMAYLNCDNQPILCNAWSAGPASLYVFEMLPEPAPVEVYSKRLNLTTTTSDTFVNLHAAGNKDELLHHTSSYFHPFNGKLAEFGLSVPFGYLMWAMNLVPNWLFMLVVSFGSRAMM
;
A
#
# COMPACT_ATOMS: atom_id res chain seq x y z
N MET A 1 15.27 69.08 -21.00
CA MET A 1 15.81 67.91 -21.74
C MET A 1 16.14 66.84 -20.70
N ARG A 2 15.34 65.78 -20.59
CA ARG A 2 15.58 64.40 -21.09
C ARG A 2 16.23 63.46 -20.05
N PHE A 3 15.38 62.57 -19.52
CA PHE A 3 15.49 61.13 -19.17
C PHE A 3 16.71 60.53 -18.44
N SER A 4 16.44 59.82 -17.32
CA SER A 4 16.65 58.36 -17.11
C SER A 4 16.30 58.00 -15.65
N SER A 5 15.25 57.20 -15.39
CA SER A 5 15.22 55.72 -15.36
C SER A 5 16.06 55.10 -14.23
N SER A 6 15.38 54.54 -13.21
CA SER A 6 15.49 53.14 -12.77
C SER A 6 15.09 52.94 -11.30
N THR A 7 13.86 52.45 -11.16
CA THR A 7 13.31 51.56 -10.14
C THR A 7 14.34 50.74 -9.34
N VAL A 8 14.33 50.93 -8.02
CA VAL A 8 15.02 50.11 -7.02
C VAL A 8 13.97 49.52 -6.09
N LEU A 9 13.96 48.18 -6.04
CA LEU A 9 13.51 47.26 -4.99
C LEU A 9 12.27 47.61 -4.14
N ALA A 10 11.24 46.78 -4.31
CA ALA A 10 10.62 46.10 -3.17
C ALA A 10 10.01 44.78 -3.66
N ALA A 11 10.75 43.70 -3.43
CA ALA A 11 10.26 42.35 -3.56
C ALA A 11 9.32 42.05 -2.39
N LEU A 12 8.03 41.82 -2.69
CA LEU A 12 7.08 41.08 -1.86
C LEU A 12 5.97 40.54 -2.76
N PRO A 13 6.02 39.28 -3.22
CA PRO A 13 4.81 38.54 -3.51
C PRO A 13 4.40 37.84 -2.21
N ALA A 14 3.71 38.58 -1.34
CA ALA A 14 2.99 38.00 -0.21
C ALA A 14 1.51 37.88 -0.61
N LEU A 15 1.05 36.62 -0.60
CA LEU A 15 -0.34 36.18 -0.53
C LEU A 15 -1.25 36.53 -1.73
N ALA A 16 -1.13 35.71 -2.77
CA ALA A 16 -2.30 35.28 -3.54
C ALA A 16 -2.40 33.75 -3.45
N ALA A 17 -2.62 33.24 -2.23
CA ALA A 17 -3.07 31.86 -2.03
C ALA A 17 -4.59 31.84 -2.19
N ALA A 18 -5.05 31.82 -3.43
CA ALA A 18 -6.43 31.52 -3.78
C ALA A 18 -6.42 30.12 -4.42
N GLN A 19 -6.81 29.13 -3.62
CA GLN A 19 -7.37 27.82 -3.99
C GLN A 19 -7.12 27.32 -5.43
N ASP A 20 -5.92 26.84 -5.72
CA ASP A 20 -5.70 25.82 -6.74
C ASP A 20 -5.02 24.64 -6.05
N SER A 21 -5.44 23.43 -6.38
CA SER A 21 -4.96 22.22 -5.70
C SER A 21 -3.43 22.18 -5.75
N PRO A 22 -2.72 21.77 -4.67
CA PRO A 22 -1.26 21.66 -4.68
C PRO A 22 -0.74 20.85 -5.88
N ILE A 23 -1.57 19.93 -6.38
CA ILE A 23 -1.34 19.01 -7.48
C ILE A 23 -1.16 19.73 -8.82
N ASP A 24 -1.84 20.86 -9.05
CA ASP A 24 -1.73 21.62 -10.29
C ASP A 24 -0.34 22.24 -10.46
N GLN A 25 0.27 22.65 -9.34
CA GLN A 25 1.60 23.24 -9.32
C GLN A 25 2.71 22.25 -9.71
N TYR A 26 2.48 20.94 -9.48
CA TYR A 26 3.46 19.88 -9.73
C TYR A 26 3.22 19.12 -11.06
N LYS A 27 2.20 19.48 -11.85
CA LYS A 27 1.86 18.83 -13.14
C LYS A 27 3.03 18.67 -14.12
N ALA A 28 3.86 19.70 -14.27
CA ALA A 28 5.02 19.65 -15.17
C ALA A 28 6.13 18.72 -14.66
N GLN A 29 6.28 18.61 -13.34
CA GLN A 29 7.19 17.63 -12.73
C GLN A 29 6.62 16.22 -12.85
N PHE A 30 5.30 16.04 -12.69
CA PHE A 30 4.62 14.75 -12.88
C PHE A 30 4.77 14.19 -14.30
N GLN A 31 4.65 15.01 -15.35
CA GLN A 31 4.79 14.52 -16.73
C GLN A 31 6.22 14.02 -17.02
N ASN A 32 7.23 14.70 -16.48
CA ASN A 32 8.62 14.30 -16.65
C ASN A 32 8.97 13.04 -15.84
N VAL A 33 8.39 12.89 -14.64
CA VAL A 33 8.55 11.69 -13.82
C VAL A 33 7.80 10.51 -14.43
N ILE A 34 6.53 10.61 -14.78
CA ILE A 34 5.80 9.48 -15.39
C ILE A 34 6.48 9.00 -16.69
N GLY A 35 6.95 9.93 -17.53
CA GLY A 35 7.66 9.61 -18.78
C GLY A 35 9.01 8.92 -18.58
N GLN A 36 9.72 9.20 -17.47
CA GLN A 36 10.99 8.53 -17.14
C GLN A 36 10.79 7.17 -16.45
N PHE A 37 9.61 6.89 -15.92
CA PHE A 37 9.36 5.76 -15.02
C PHE A 37 8.50 4.64 -15.61
N ALA A 38 7.93 4.81 -16.80
CA ALA A 38 7.24 3.72 -17.51
C ALA A 38 8.13 2.48 -17.76
N SER A 39 9.46 2.63 -17.69
CA SER A 39 10.45 1.54 -17.77
C SER A 39 10.89 0.97 -16.41
N TYR A 40 10.50 1.59 -15.30
CA TYR A 40 10.88 1.25 -13.93
C TYR A 40 9.71 0.67 -13.11
N ILE A 41 8.68 0.17 -13.77
CA ILE A 41 7.67 -0.65 -13.13
C ILE A 41 8.41 -1.87 -12.56
N PRO A 42 8.53 -2.01 -11.22
CA PRO A 42 9.26 -3.12 -10.64
C PRO A 42 8.62 -4.40 -11.16
N ASN A 43 9.38 -5.25 -11.82
CA ASN A 43 8.87 -6.51 -12.33
C ASN A 43 8.33 -7.32 -11.13
N PRO A 44 7.01 -7.53 -10.97
CA PRO A 44 6.44 -8.06 -9.73
C PRO A 44 6.68 -9.57 -9.54
N GLY A 45 7.70 -10.15 -10.18
CA GLY A 45 7.87 -11.59 -10.31
C GLY A 45 8.82 -12.27 -9.31
N HIS A 46 9.67 -11.53 -8.58
CA HIS A 46 10.63 -12.15 -7.66
C HIS A 46 11.02 -11.20 -6.51
N HIS A 47 11.28 -11.76 -5.31
CA HIS A 47 11.93 -11.01 -4.25
C HIS A 47 13.39 -10.77 -4.65
N ASP A 48 13.66 -9.57 -5.14
CA ASP A 48 15.00 -9.05 -5.32
C ASP A 48 15.22 -7.95 -4.27
N PRO A 49 16.09 -8.16 -3.27
CA PRO A 49 16.38 -7.16 -2.25
C PRO A 49 17.00 -5.89 -2.85
N ILE A 50 17.65 -5.98 -4.02
CA ILE A 50 18.19 -4.83 -4.75
C ILE A 50 17.03 -4.04 -5.36
N ALA A 51 16.11 -4.69 -6.08
CA ALA A 51 14.92 -4.02 -6.62
C ALA A 51 14.03 -3.40 -5.52
N ALA A 52 13.93 -4.03 -4.35
CA ALA A 52 13.19 -3.48 -3.20
C ALA A 52 13.89 -2.25 -2.61
N ALA A 53 15.22 -2.27 -2.51
CA ALA A 53 16.01 -1.11 -2.08
C ALA A 53 15.95 0.03 -3.10
N GLU A 54 15.98 -0.28 -4.40
CA GLU A 54 15.84 0.68 -5.50
C GLU A 54 14.43 1.30 -5.55
N ALA A 55 13.36 0.52 -5.31
CA ALA A 55 11.99 1.06 -5.21
C ALA A 55 11.83 2.03 -4.03
N LYS A 56 12.50 1.72 -2.91
CA LYS A 56 12.53 2.55 -1.69
C LYS A 56 13.36 3.83 -1.86
N ALA A 57 14.52 3.73 -2.53
CA ALA A 57 15.42 4.85 -2.80
C ALA A 57 15.04 5.67 -4.05
N GLY A 58 14.18 5.11 -4.90
CA GLY A 58 13.72 5.71 -6.14
C GLY A 58 12.70 6.83 -5.93
N ALA A 59 12.37 7.54 -7.01
CA ALA A 59 11.53 8.74 -6.95
C ALA A 59 10.07 8.49 -6.52
N MET A 60 9.63 7.22 -6.36
CA MET A 60 8.28 6.87 -5.90
C MET A 60 8.20 6.56 -4.41
N LYS A 61 9.35 6.42 -3.71
CA LYS A 61 9.43 6.06 -2.28
C LYS A 61 8.49 4.90 -1.89
N LEU A 62 8.40 3.87 -2.75
CA LEU A 62 7.48 2.75 -2.56
C LEU A 62 8.19 1.58 -1.88
N ASN A 63 7.65 1.12 -0.75
CA ASN A 63 8.26 0.05 0.04
C ASN A 63 7.61 -1.31 -0.25
N VAL A 64 8.39 -2.28 -0.70
CA VAL A 64 7.88 -3.64 -0.96
C VAL A 64 7.92 -4.46 0.33
N LEU A 65 6.75 -4.92 0.78
CA LEU A 65 6.61 -5.73 1.99
C LEU A 65 6.77 -7.23 1.67
N THR A 66 7.52 -7.91 2.52
CA THR A 66 7.75 -9.35 2.54
C THR A 66 7.53 -9.89 3.94
N LEU A 67 7.38 -11.20 4.07
CA LEU A 67 7.25 -11.87 5.37
C LEU A 67 8.38 -11.50 6.35
N ASP A 68 9.59 -11.24 5.84
CA ASP A 68 10.78 -10.98 6.64
C ASP A 68 10.94 -9.51 7.02
N ASN A 69 10.48 -8.57 6.17
CA ASN A 69 10.76 -7.14 6.35
C ASN A 69 9.55 -6.31 6.83
N TRP A 70 8.31 -6.82 6.67
CA TRP A 70 7.12 -5.97 6.74
C TRP A 70 7.02 -5.18 8.05
N LYS A 71 7.34 -5.85 9.17
CA LYS A 71 7.22 -5.25 10.50
C LYS A 71 8.25 -4.13 10.66
N GLN A 72 9.50 -4.41 10.28
CA GLN A 72 10.57 -3.42 10.36
C GLN A 72 10.27 -2.21 9.47
N THR A 73 9.82 -2.44 8.23
CA THR A 73 9.50 -1.37 7.28
C THR A 73 8.38 -0.46 7.79
N LEU A 74 7.29 -1.01 8.32
CA LEU A 74 6.17 -0.19 8.83
C LEU A 74 6.55 0.62 10.08
N TYR A 75 7.46 0.11 10.92
CA TYR A 75 7.93 0.83 12.11
C TYR A 75 9.10 1.79 11.85
N GLU A 76 9.78 1.72 10.72
CA GLU A 76 10.95 2.55 10.41
C GLU A 76 10.72 4.08 10.56
N PRO A 77 9.61 4.66 10.09
CA PRO A 77 9.37 6.10 10.27
C PRO A 77 8.86 6.47 11.66
N VAL A 78 8.46 5.49 12.48
CA VAL A 78 7.80 5.74 13.77
C VAL A 78 8.83 6.15 14.81
N SER A 79 8.78 7.41 15.22
CA SER A 79 9.69 7.91 16.27
C SER A 79 9.32 7.37 17.66
N ALA A 80 10.34 7.14 18.49
CA ALA A 80 10.16 6.69 19.86
C ALA A 80 9.38 7.75 20.67
N GLY A 81 8.19 7.39 21.14
CA GLY A 81 7.33 8.31 21.91
C GLY A 81 6.43 9.21 21.06
N ALA A 82 6.32 8.97 19.75
CA ALA A 82 5.33 9.65 18.90
C ALA A 82 3.91 9.45 19.44
N THR A 83 3.16 10.55 19.56
CA THR A 83 1.72 10.52 19.88
C THR A 83 0.85 10.70 18.64
N THR A 84 1.45 11.16 17.54
CA THR A 84 0.81 11.25 16.22
C THR A 84 1.15 10.00 15.42
N PRO A 85 0.15 9.28 14.89
CA PRO A 85 0.41 8.09 14.10
C PRO A 85 1.07 8.44 12.77
N GLU A 86 2.05 7.64 12.37
CA GLU A 86 2.61 7.67 11.02
C GLU A 86 1.69 6.88 10.10
N GLU A 87 1.19 7.54 9.05
CA GLU A 87 0.22 6.93 8.14
C GLU A 87 0.91 6.16 7.02
N TRP A 88 0.49 4.90 6.82
CA TRP A 88 0.92 4.05 5.72
C TRP A 88 -0.23 3.65 4.83
N TRP A 89 -0.04 3.75 3.52
CA TRP A 89 -0.93 3.22 2.51
C TRP A 89 -0.29 2.01 1.86
N LEU A 90 -0.94 0.86 2.02
CA LEU A 90 -0.49 -0.42 1.50
C LEU A 90 -1.46 -0.91 0.43
N LEU A 91 -0.99 -1.07 -0.80
CA LEU A 91 -1.71 -1.86 -1.78
C LEU A 91 -1.41 -3.35 -1.57
N VAL A 92 -2.44 -4.12 -1.29
CA VAL A 92 -2.39 -5.59 -1.36
C VAL A 92 -2.80 -6.00 -2.76
N SER A 93 -1.86 -6.46 -3.57
CA SER A 93 -2.11 -7.00 -4.90
C SER A 93 -2.05 -8.53 -4.92
N GLY A 94 -2.75 -9.13 -5.88
CA GLY A 94 -2.67 -10.56 -6.19
C GLY A 94 -1.95 -10.87 -7.50
N GLY A 95 -1.21 -9.92 -8.06
CA GLY A 95 -0.47 -10.11 -9.32
C GLY A 95 -1.33 -10.73 -10.43
N ASN A 96 -0.74 -11.67 -11.17
CA ASN A 96 -1.43 -12.33 -12.26
C ASN A 96 -2.27 -13.53 -11.81
N LYS A 97 -1.82 -14.30 -10.82
CA LYS A 97 -2.48 -15.55 -10.43
C LYS A 97 -3.61 -15.29 -9.45
N THR A 98 -3.31 -14.72 -8.29
CA THR A 98 -4.29 -14.51 -7.21
C THR A 98 -5.37 -13.49 -7.60
N CYS A 99 -5.06 -12.56 -8.51
CA CYS A 99 -6.00 -11.57 -9.04
C CYS A 99 -6.53 -11.88 -10.44
N TYR A 100 -6.28 -13.09 -10.98
CA TYR A 100 -6.73 -13.52 -12.31
C TYR A 100 -6.36 -12.55 -13.46
N GLY A 101 -5.21 -11.90 -13.36
CA GLY A 101 -4.72 -10.92 -14.36
C GLY A 101 -5.54 -9.62 -14.42
N ARG A 102 -6.25 -9.26 -13.35
CA ARG A 102 -7.11 -8.06 -13.31
C ARG A 102 -6.57 -6.93 -12.44
N CYS A 103 -5.45 -7.15 -11.74
CA CYS A 103 -4.91 -6.17 -10.81
C CYS A 103 -4.09 -5.06 -11.50
N ASP A 104 -3.66 -5.25 -12.74
CA ASP A 104 -2.77 -4.34 -13.49
C ASP A 104 -3.18 -2.87 -13.39
N ASN A 105 -4.47 -2.57 -13.58
CA ASN A 105 -4.97 -1.20 -13.53
C ASN A 105 -4.85 -0.57 -12.14
N VAL A 106 -5.17 -1.33 -11.08
CA VAL A 106 -5.05 -0.85 -9.70
C VAL A 106 -3.60 -0.70 -9.29
N GLU A 107 -2.74 -1.63 -9.70
CA GLU A 107 -1.29 -1.56 -9.47
C GLU A 107 -0.68 -0.33 -10.14
N GLN A 108 -1.03 -0.09 -11.40
CA GLN A 108 -0.60 1.10 -12.13
C GLN A 108 -1.08 2.38 -11.43
N ALA A 109 -2.37 2.46 -11.11
CA ALA A 109 -2.96 3.62 -10.44
C ALA A 109 -2.28 3.92 -9.09
N PHE A 110 -1.93 2.88 -8.34
CA PHE A 110 -1.25 3.03 -7.06
C PHE A 110 0.22 3.47 -7.22
N ASN A 111 0.95 2.91 -8.18
CA ASN A 111 2.32 3.31 -8.49
C ASN A 111 2.40 4.77 -8.96
N GLU A 112 1.50 5.18 -9.85
CA GLU A 112 1.37 6.57 -10.27
C GLU A 112 1.08 7.50 -9.09
N THR A 113 0.26 7.05 -8.13
CA THR A 113 0.00 7.81 -6.91
C THR A 113 1.21 7.89 -6.00
N ALA A 114 1.97 6.81 -5.85
CA ALA A 114 3.21 6.82 -5.06
C ALA A 114 4.22 7.81 -5.66
N ALA A 115 4.36 7.83 -6.98
CA ALA A 115 5.14 8.85 -7.68
C ALA A 115 4.63 10.27 -7.40
N LYS A 116 3.30 10.46 -7.35
CA LYS A 116 2.71 11.75 -7.03
C LYS A 116 3.02 12.19 -5.61
N PHE A 117 2.86 11.27 -4.66
CA PHE A 117 3.02 11.53 -3.23
C PHE A 117 4.48 11.75 -2.84
N ALA A 118 5.42 11.10 -3.50
CA ALA A 118 6.85 11.28 -3.23
C ALA A 118 7.37 12.73 -3.40
N LEU A 119 6.65 13.56 -4.16
CA LEU A 119 6.96 14.99 -4.37
C LEU A 119 6.33 15.93 -3.33
N LEU A 120 5.48 15.41 -2.44
CA LEU A 120 4.71 16.19 -1.48
C LEU A 120 5.13 15.86 -0.04
N ASP A 121 5.33 16.89 0.78
CA ASP A 121 5.85 16.75 2.15
C ASP A 121 4.82 16.27 3.19
N ASN A 122 3.52 16.22 2.84
CA ASN A 122 2.43 15.77 3.73
C ASN A 122 1.60 14.65 3.09
N THR A 123 2.26 13.54 2.81
CA THR A 123 1.64 12.35 2.21
C THR A 123 1.97 11.09 3.00
N PRO A 124 1.08 10.09 2.98
CA PRO A 124 1.31 8.85 3.67
C PRO A 124 2.50 8.10 3.06
N HIS A 125 3.15 7.29 3.88
CA HIS A 125 4.16 6.35 3.42
C HIS A 125 3.52 5.28 2.54
N MET A 126 4.13 4.99 1.39
CA MET A 126 3.56 4.06 0.42
C MET A 126 4.24 2.70 0.53
N ALA A 127 3.43 1.65 0.58
CA ALA A 127 3.86 0.27 0.61
C ALA A 127 3.08 -0.60 -0.39
N TYR A 128 3.71 -1.71 -0.79
CA TYR A 128 3.15 -2.66 -1.74
C TYR A 128 3.39 -4.09 -1.27
N LEU A 129 2.33 -4.90 -1.26
CA LEU A 129 2.37 -6.32 -0.90
C LEU A 129 1.76 -7.13 -2.04
N ASN A 130 2.54 -8.05 -2.63
CA ASN A 130 2.07 -8.95 -3.66
C ASN A 130 1.85 -10.37 -3.09
N CYS A 131 0.60 -10.80 -3.03
CA CYS A 131 0.19 -12.10 -2.50
C CYS A 131 0.60 -13.30 -3.37
N ASP A 132 0.92 -13.11 -4.66
CA ASP A 132 1.50 -14.19 -5.47
C ASP A 132 2.91 -14.54 -4.98
N ASN A 133 3.68 -13.54 -4.53
CA ASN A 133 5.06 -13.73 -4.07
C ASN A 133 5.15 -13.92 -2.56
N GLN A 134 4.21 -13.33 -1.81
CA GLN A 134 4.16 -13.34 -0.35
C GLN A 134 2.85 -13.97 0.14
N PRO A 135 2.51 -15.20 -0.31
CA PRO A 135 1.23 -15.81 0.01
C PRO A 135 1.05 -16.02 1.51
N ILE A 136 2.14 -16.33 2.23
CA ILE A 136 2.09 -16.56 3.68
C ILE A 136 1.70 -15.29 4.43
N LEU A 137 2.30 -14.14 4.07
CA LEU A 137 2.00 -12.87 4.71
C LEU A 137 0.54 -12.45 4.45
N CYS A 138 0.07 -12.57 3.20
CA CYS A 138 -1.32 -12.27 2.89
C CYS A 138 -2.31 -13.18 3.63
N ASN A 139 -2.04 -14.48 3.71
CA ASN A 139 -2.88 -15.41 4.47
C ASN A 139 -2.84 -15.14 5.97
N ALA A 140 -1.67 -14.78 6.52
CA ALA A 140 -1.51 -14.46 7.94
C ALA A 140 -2.36 -13.26 8.36
N TRP A 141 -2.55 -12.28 7.46
CA TRP A 141 -3.41 -11.12 7.68
C TRP A 141 -4.84 -11.31 7.18
N SER A 142 -5.15 -12.47 6.60
CA SER A 142 -6.41 -12.70 5.87
C SER A 142 -6.68 -11.59 4.83
N ALA A 143 -5.63 -11.06 4.21
CA ALA A 143 -5.70 -9.96 3.27
C ALA A 143 -5.95 -10.50 1.84
N GLY A 144 -7.02 -10.00 1.21
CA GLY A 144 -7.34 -10.31 -0.17
C GLY A 144 -6.66 -9.35 -1.15
N PRO A 145 -6.51 -9.74 -2.44
CA PRO A 145 -5.93 -8.87 -3.46
C PRO A 145 -6.85 -7.69 -3.81
N ALA A 146 -6.28 -6.63 -4.39
CA ALA A 146 -6.96 -5.38 -4.75
C ALA A 146 -7.73 -4.74 -3.60
N SER A 147 -7.04 -4.64 -2.47
CA SER A 147 -7.48 -3.83 -1.33
C SER A 147 -6.39 -2.85 -0.95
N LEU A 148 -6.82 -1.63 -0.64
CA LEU A 148 -6.00 -0.65 0.05
C LEU A 148 -6.10 -0.92 1.55
N TYR A 149 -4.96 -1.00 2.22
CA TYR A 149 -4.85 -0.97 3.68
C TYR A 149 -4.26 0.36 4.10
N VAL A 150 -4.85 0.99 5.10
CA VAL A 150 -4.33 2.21 5.72
C VAL A 150 -3.96 1.87 7.15
N PHE A 151 -2.68 1.99 7.50
CA PHE A 151 -2.20 1.78 8.86
C PHE A 151 -1.89 3.12 9.51
N GLU A 152 -2.30 3.26 10.76
CA GLU A 152 -1.92 4.36 11.63
C GLU A 152 -0.91 3.81 12.64
N MET A 153 0.36 3.95 12.31
CA MET A 153 1.46 3.35 13.06
C MET A 153 1.82 4.22 14.27
N LEU A 154 1.70 3.66 15.46
CA LEU A 154 2.19 4.23 16.71
C LEU A 154 3.31 3.36 17.27
N PRO A 155 4.22 3.91 18.10
CA PRO A 155 5.28 3.13 18.70
C PRO A 155 4.71 2.05 19.63
N GLU A 156 5.32 0.85 19.64
CA GLU A 156 4.97 -0.19 20.60
C GLU A 156 5.11 0.37 22.04
N PRO A 157 4.15 0.12 22.96
CA PRO A 157 3.08 -0.87 22.92
C PRO A 157 1.70 -0.32 22.49
N ALA A 158 1.62 0.89 21.93
CA ALA A 158 0.34 1.47 21.53
C ALA A 158 -0.36 0.61 20.45
N PRO A 159 -1.70 0.54 20.45
CA PRO A 159 -2.42 -0.16 19.39
C PRO A 159 -2.23 0.53 18.05
N VAL A 160 -2.10 -0.28 16.99
CA VAL A 160 -2.01 0.19 15.61
C VAL A 160 -3.39 0.06 15.00
N GLU A 161 -3.95 1.18 14.51
CA GLU A 161 -5.25 1.15 13.85
C GLU A 161 -5.08 0.79 12.37
N VAL A 162 -5.92 -0.11 11.88
CA VAL A 162 -5.86 -0.61 10.51
C VAL A 162 -7.22 -0.47 9.85
N TYR A 163 -7.24 0.16 8.69
CA TYR A 163 -8.43 0.32 7.87
C TYR A 163 -8.21 -0.36 6.52
N SER A 164 -9.26 -0.84 5.88
CA SER A 164 -9.16 -1.33 4.51
C SER A 164 -10.31 -0.89 3.62
N LYS A 165 -10.04 -0.82 2.33
CA LYS A 165 -11.04 -0.60 1.28
C LYS A 165 -10.80 -1.57 0.15
N ARG A 166 -11.86 -2.27 -0.26
CA ARG A 166 -11.81 -3.05 -1.49
C ARG A 166 -11.83 -2.10 -2.69
N LEU A 167 -10.86 -2.25 -3.56
CA LEU A 167 -10.71 -1.41 -4.75
C LEU A 167 -11.45 -2.04 -5.93
N ASN A 168 -11.99 -1.18 -6.79
CA ASN A 168 -12.59 -1.61 -8.05
C ASN A 168 -11.48 -1.82 -9.08
N LEU A 169 -11.35 -3.05 -9.57
CA LEU A 169 -10.28 -3.46 -10.48
C LEU A 169 -10.25 -2.71 -11.82
N THR A 170 -11.40 -2.17 -12.28
CA THR A 170 -11.49 -1.52 -13.59
C THR A 170 -11.59 -0.01 -13.54
N THR A 171 -12.07 0.56 -12.44
CA THR A 171 -12.37 2.01 -12.36
C THR A 171 -11.45 2.77 -11.42
N THR A 172 -10.62 2.09 -10.61
CA THR A 172 -9.70 2.76 -9.70
C THR A 172 -8.59 3.42 -10.51
N THR A 173 -8.40 4.72 -10.32
CA THR A 173 -7.35 5.52 -10.96
C THR A 173 -6.49 6.19 -9.90
N SER A 174 -5.36 6.78 -10.30
CA SER A 174 -4.52 7.56 -9.38
C SER A 174 -5.30 8.69 -8.70
N ASP A 175 -6.23 9.33 -9.42
CA ASP A 175 -7.06 10.40 -8.86
C ASP A 175 -8.02 9.90 -7.76
N THR A 176 -8.41 8.61 -7.80
CA THR A 176 -9.21 8.00 -6.74
C THR A 176 -8.46 8.02 -5.41
N PHE A 177 -7.17 7.68 -5.43
CA PHE A 177 -6.30 7.67 -4.25
C PHE A 177 -5.98 9.08 -3.76
N VAL A 178 -5.66 9.98 -4.69
CA VAL A 178 -5.43 11.39 -4.39
C VAL A 178 -6.65 12.03 -3.73
N ASN A 179 -7.84 11.81 -4.26
CA ASN A 179 -9.08 12.35 -3.70
C ASN A 179 -9.40 11.74 -2.34
N LEU A 180 -9.10 10.44 -2.15
CA LEU A 180 -9.24 9.78 -0.85
C LEU A 180 -8.33 10.42 0.20
N HIS A 181 -7.08 10.73 -0.15
CA HIS A 181 -6.14 11.41 0.75
C HIS A 181 -6.62 12.84 1.05
N ALA A 182 -7.02 13.59 0.02
CA ALA A 182 -7.51 14.96 0.16
C ALA A 182 -8.78 15.05 1.02
N ALA A 183 -9.64 14.04 0.98
CA ALA A 183 -10.84 13.98 1.81
C ALA A 183 -10.52 13.82 3.31
N GLY A 184 -9.40 13.18 3.66
CA GLY A 184 -8.93 12.96 5.04
C GLY A 184 -9.89 12.15 5.92
N ASN A 185 -10.99 11.67 5.36
CA ASN A 185 -12.04 10.90 6.02
C ASN A 185 -11.76 9.40 5.85
N LYS A 186 -11.93 8.65 6.94
CA LYS A 186 -11.77 7.18 6.98
C LYS A 186 -13.08 6.45 7.24
N ASP A 187 -14.20 7.14 7.27
CA ASP A 187 -15.53 6.59 7.59
C ASP A 187 -16.00 5.56 6.54
N GLU A 188 -15.59 5.75 5.29
CA GLU A 188 -15.86 4.79 4.21
C GLU A 188 -14.93 3.57 4.22
N LEU A 189 -13.88 3.58 5.04
CA LEU A 189 -12.95 2.47 5.17
C LEU A 189 -13.46 1.49 6.23
N LEU A 190 -13.32 0.20 5.94
CA LEU A 190 -13.60 -0.83 6.93
C LEU A 190 -12.53 -0.75 8.02
N HIS A 191 -12.93 -0.32 9.21
CA HIS A 191 -12.06 -0.36 10.38
C HIS A 191 -11.87 -1.80 10.86
N HIS A 192 -10.65 -2.30 10.76
CA HIS A 192 -10.26 -3.55 11.40
C HIS A 192 -10.06 -3.27 12.88
N THR A 193 -11.12 -3.43 13.66
CA THR A 193 -11.00 -3.56 15.12
C THR A 193 -10.20 -4.83 15.45
N SER A 194 -9.82 -5.02 16.73
CA SER A 194 -9.00 -6.12 17.30
C SER A 194 -9.53 -7.56 17.09
N SER A 195 -9.78 -7.91 15.83
CA SER A 195 -10.19 -9.20 15.34
C SER A 195 -9.02 -10.18 15.41
N TYR A 196 -9.30 -11.48 15.39
CA TYR A 196 -8.29 -12.54 15.48
C TYR A 196 -7.16 -12.40 14.45
N PHE A 197 -7.48 -11.92 13.26
CA PHE A 197 -6.57 -11.77 12.12
C PHE A 197 -5.97 -10.37 11.98
N HIS A 198 -6.18 -9.49 12.97
CA HIS A 198 -5.59 -8.16 12.92
C HIS A 198 -4.05 -8.26 12.93
N PRO A 199 -3.33 -7.62 11.99
CA PRO A 199 -1.89 -7.83 11.78
C PRO A 199 -1.01 -7.61 13.02
N PHE A 200 -1.37 -6.59 13.83
CA PHE A 200 -0.62 -6.21 15.04
C PHE A 200 -1.32 -6.64 16.32
N ASN A 201 -2.54 -6.14 16.52
CA ASN A 201 -3.31 -6.30 17.76
C ASN A 201 -4.24 -7.53 17.79
N GLY A 202 -4.14 -8.42 16.81
CA GLY A 202 -4.98 -9.62 16.73
C GLY A 202 -4.50 -10.71 17.68
N LYS A 203 -5.42 -11.58 18.13
CA LYS A 203 -5.07 -12.70 19.03
C LYS A 203 -4.05 -13.65 18.42
N LEU A 204 -4.08 -13.87 17.11
CA LEU A 204 -3.07 -14.70 16.46
C LEU A 204 -1.69 -14.02 16.46
N ALA A 205 -1.64 -12.69 16.35
CA ALA A 205 -0.39 -11.95 16.40
C ALA A 205 0.20 -11.96 17.82
N GLU A 206 -0.64 -11.75 18.83
CA GLU A 206 -0.27 -11.81 20.26
C GLU A 206 0.35 -13.15 20.65
N PHE A 207 -0.20 -14.26 20.15
CA PHE A 207 0.33 -15.61 20.42
C PHE A 207 1.41 -16.08 19.43
N GLY A 208 1.83 -15.25 18.47
CA GLY A 208 2.80 -15.64 17.44
C GLY A 208 2.29 -16.72 16.47
N LEU A 209 0.97 -16.91 16.38
CA LEU A 209 0.30 -17.91 15.56
C LEU A 209 -0.08 -17.42 14.17
N SER A 210 0.05 -16.12 13.86
CA SER A 210 -0.31 -15.56 12.55
C SER A 210 0.46 -16.21 11.40
N VAL A 211 1.78 -16.40 11.54
CA VAL A 211 2.60 -17.02 10.49
C VAL A 211 2.29 -18.52 10.32
N PRO A 212 2.22 -19.33 11.39
CA PRO A 212 1.72 -20.71 11.29
C PRO A 212 0.34 -20.81 10.63
N PHE A 213 -0.59 -19.93 10.99
CA PHE A 213 -1.91 -19.85 10.36
C PHE A 213 -1.80 -19.52 8.87
N GLY A 214 -0.93 -18.58 8.50
CA GLY A 214 -0.65 -18.24 7.10
C GLY A 214 -0.19 -19.45 6.28
N TYR A 215 0.72 -20.27 6.82
CA TYR A 215 1.15 -21.54 6.19
C TYR A 215 0.02 -22.55 6.08
N LEU A 216 -0.81 -22.68 7.11
CA LEU A 216 -1.96 -23.59 7.10
C LEU A 216 -2.94 -23.21 5.98
N MET A 217 -3.34 -21.94 5.92
CA MET A 217 -4.29 -21.46 4.92
C MET A 217 -3.72 -21.54 3.50
N TRP A 218 -2.43 -21.22 3.32
CA TRP A 218 -1.75 -21.42 2.05
C TRP A 218 -1.79 -22.89 1.61
N ALA A 219 -1.46 -23.83 2.52
CA ALA A 219 -1.49 -25.26 2.22
C ALA A 219 -2.91 -25.75 1.88
N MET A 220 -3.93 -25.25 2.58
CA MET A 220 -5.33 -25.54 2.26
C MET A 220 -5.74 -25.02 0.87
N ASN A 221 -5.25 -23.84 0.47
CA ASN A 221 -5.51 -23.28 -0.85
C ASN A 221 -4.81 -24.04 -1.99
N LEU A 222 -3.75 -24.80 -1.69
CA LEU A 222 -3.15 -25.72 -2.66
C LEU A 222 -4.01 -26.95 -2.92
N VAL A 223 -4.93 -27.29 -2.01
CA VAL A 223 -5.79 -28.46 -2.16
C VAL A 223 -6.87 -28.16 -3.20
N PRO A 224 -6.86 -28.84 -4.36
CA PRO A 224 -7.88 -28.60 -5.37
C PRO A 224 -9.24 -29.12 -4.90
N ASN A 225 -10.32 -28.47 -5.34
CA ASN A 225 -11.69 -28.88 -5.02
C ASN A 225 -11.99 -30.36 -5.37
N TRP A 226 -11.36 -30.90 -6.42
CA TRP A 226 -11.53 -32.31 -6.80
C TRP A 226 -10.94 -33.28 -5.77
N LEU A 227 -9.88 -32.88 -5.05
CA LEU A 227 -9.24 -33.76 -4.06
C LEU A 227 -10.14 -33.95 -2.84
N PHE A 228 -10.85 -32.91 -2.40
CA PHE A 228 -11.87 -33.04 -1.35
C PHE A 228 -12.98 -34.02 -1.75
N MET A 229 -13.43 -33.96 -3.02
CA MET A 229 -14.45 -34.90 -3.53
C MET A 229 -13.95 -36.35 -3.53
N LEU A 230 -12.66 -36.58 -3.82
CA LEU A 230 -12.06 -37.91 -3.72
C LEU A 230 -11.96 -38.40 -2.27
N VAL A 231 -11.56 -37.53 -1.34
CA VAL A 231 -11.46 -37.89 0.10
C VAL A 231 -12.83 -38.31 0.64
N VAL A 232 -13.89 -37.56 0.33
CA VAL A 232 -15.25 -37.92 0.74
C VAL A 232 -15.73 -39.20 0.05
N SER A 233 -15.41 -39.38 -1.23
CA SER A 233 -15.75 -40.61 -1.97
C SER A 233 -15.08 -41.86 -1.39
N PHE A 234 -13.78 -41.82 -1.08
CA PHE A 234 -13.09 -42.95 -0.46
C PHE A 234 -13.49 -43.16 1.01
N GLY A 235 -13.69 -42.07 1.77
CA GLY A 235 -14.14 -42.14 3.16
C GLY A 235 -15.53 -42.78 3.28
N SER A 236 -16.48 -42.36 2.46
CA SER A 236 -17.82 -42.97 2.42
C SER A 236 -17.79 -44.44 2.01
N ARG A 237 -16.95 -44.82 1.04
CA ARG A 237 -16.77 -46.22 0.62
C ARG A 237 -16.10 -47.10 1.67
N ALA A 238 -15.32 -46.54 2.59
CA ALA A 238 -14.69 -47.27 3.69
C ALA A 238 -15.63 -47.46 4.89
N MET A 239 -16.69 -46.65 4.99
CA MET A 239 -17.70 -46.72 6.06
C MET A 239 -18.94 -47.55 5.67
N MET A 240 -19.11 -47.87 4.39
CA MET A 240 -20.07 -48.85 3.87
C MET A 240 -19.44 -50.24 3.87
#